data_AF-A0A0S2S1B8-F1
#
_entry.id   AF-A0A0S2S1B8-F1
#
_cell.length_a   1.000
_cell.length_b   1.000
_cell.length_c   1.000
_cell.angle_alpha   90.00
_cell.angle_beta   90.00
_cell.angle_gamma   90.00
#
_symmetry.space_group_name_H-M   'P 1'
#
loop_
_entity.id
_entity.type
_entity.pdbx_description
1 polymer ?
#
loop_
_entity_poly.entity_id
_entity_poly.type
_entity_poly.pdbx_seq_one_letter_code
_entity_poly.pdbx_strand_id
1 'polypeptide(L)'
;MHITAEEIALMYKARWQIELFFRWIMQHLNIPTRFGTTENAVYGQLFSALIVYVLLKTMYDRVSLRVPKHEALEFVRFARLLLLNKLAAHWRYLLYTLNMKDIFHS
;
A
#
# COMPACT_ATOMS: atom_id res chain seq x y z
N MET A 1 -30.16 -22.58 -0.55
CA MET A 1 -28.69 -22.52 -0.61
C MET A 1 -28.18 -22.86 0.79
N HIS A 2 -27.80 -24.12 1.04
CA HIS A 2 -27.32 -24.56 2.34
C HIS A 2 -25.86 -24.12 2.49
N ILE A 3 -25.65 -22.94 3.09
CA ILE A 3 -24.32 -22.50 3.47
C ILE A 3 -23.95 -23.30 4.71
N THR A 4 -22.90 -24.10 4.60
CA THR A 4 -22.40 -24.93 5.71
C THR A 4 -21.79 -24.04 6.80
N ALA A 5 -21.78 -24.53 8.04
CA ALA A 5 -21.19 -23.78 9.16
C ALA A 5 -19.71 -23.43 8.92
N GLU A 6 -18.99 -24.27 8.17
CA GLU A 6 -17.60 -24.03 7.76
C GLU A 6 -17.47 -22.86 6.78
N GLU A 7 -18.36 -22.75 5.79
CA GLU A 7 -18.38 -21.63 4.86
C GLU A 7 -18.66 -20.30 5.58
N ILE A 8 -19.59 -20.33 6.55
CA ILE A 8 -19.87 -19.15 7.40
C ILE A 8 -18.61 -18.78 8.20
N ALA A 9 -17.93 -19.75 8.83
CA ALA A 9 -16.71 -19.50 9.58
C ALA A 9 -15.57 -18.96 8.70
N LEU A 10 -15.43 -19.45 7.47
CA LEU A 10 -14.48 -18.95 6.48
C LEU A 10 -14.78 -17.51 6.08
N MET A 11 -16.05 -17.16 5.85
CA MET A 11 -16.47 -15.79 5.55
C MET A 11 -16.14 -14.83 6.69
N TYR A 12 -16.40 -15.23 7.95
CA TYR A 12 -16.04 -14.42 9.12
C TYR A 12 -14.52 -14.27 9.28
N LYS A 13 -13.76 -15.33 9.01
CA LYS A 13 -12.28 -15.28 9.02
C LYS A 13 -11.75 -14.33 7.95
N ALA A 14 -12.29 -14.38 6.72
CA ALA A 14 -11.90 -13.49 5.64
C ALA A 14 -12.22 -12.02 5.97
N ARG A 15 -13.41 -11.76 6.52
CA ARG A 15 -13.77 -10.42 7.02
C ARG A 15 -12.78 -9.92 8.06
N TRP A 16 -12.41 -10.77 9.02
CA TRP A 16 -11.48 -10.38 10.08
C TRP A 16 -10.06 -10.11 9.54
N GLN A 17 -9.59 -10.88 8.56
CA GLN A 17 -8.31 -10.61 7.89
C GLN A 17 -8.29 -9.24 7.22
N ILE A 18 -9.40 -8.86 6.58
CA ILE A 18 -9.56 -7.53 5.97
C ILE A 18 -9.52 -6.42 7.04
N GLU A 19 -10.20 -6.61 8.17
CA GLU A 19 -10.15 -5.66 9.29
C GLU A 19 -8.76 -5.52 9.90
N LEU A 20 -8.03 -6.63 10.04
CA LEU A 20 -6.64 -6.64 10.52
C LEU A 20 -5.71 -5.92 9.53
N PHE A 21 -5.90 -6.15 8.24
CA PHE A 21 -5.16 -5.47 7.18
C PHE A 21 -5.39 -3.96 7.19
N PHE A 22 -6.64 -3.51 7.30
CA PHE A 22 -6.94 -2.07 7.38
C PHE A 22 -6.43 -1.45 8.67
N ARG A 23 -6.52 -2.17 9.79
CA ARG A 23 -5.92 -1.72 11.06
C ARG A 23 -4.41 -1.54 10.91
N TRP A 24 -3.74 -2.49 10.28
CA TRP A 24 -2.30 -2.44 10.01
C TRP A 24 -1.95 -1.26 9.10
N ILE A 25 -2.65 -1.07 7.98
CA ILE A 25 -2.45 0.07 7.07
C ILE A 25 -2.61 1.41 7.81
N MET A 26 -3.71 1.56 8.56
CA MET A 26 -3.99 2.80 9.29
C MET A 26 -2.92 3.09 10.35
N GLN A 27 -2.41 2.06 11.02
CA GLN A 27 -1.32 2.20 12.00
C GLN A 27 0.02 2.58 11.34
N HIS A 28 0.33 2.05 10.16
CA HIS A 28 1.62 2.28 9.50
C HIS A 28 1.67 3.55 8.63
N LEU A 29 0.56 4.01 8.05
CA LEU A 29 0.52 5.23 7.25
C LEU A 29 0.23 6.51 8.05
N ASN A 30 -0.10 6.43 9.33
CA ASN A 30 -0.41 7.59 10.19
C ASN A 30 -1.44 8.55 9.54
N ILE A 31 -2.47 7.97 8.92
CA ILE A 31 -3.53 8.74 8.24
C ILE A 31 -4.40 9.41 9.31
N PRO A 32 -4.49 10.75 9.37
CA PRO A 32 -5.39 11.42 10.29
C PRO A 32 -6.83 11.10 9.91
N THR A 33 -7.56 10.51 10.87
CA THR A 33 -9.02 10.29 11.00
C THR A 33 -9.95 10.39 9.78
N ARG A 34 -10.85 9.39 9.68
CA ARG A 34 -11.94 9.21 8.70
C ARG A 34 -12.54 10.52 8.13
N PHE A 35 -12.46 10.70 6.81
CA PHE A 35 -13.14 11.77 6.05
C PHE A 35 -14.61 11.41 5.81
N GLY A 36 -15.43 11.49 6.87
CA GLY A 36 -16.87 11.25 6.79
C GLY A 36 -17.27 9.80 7.08
N THR A 37 -18.46 9.66 7.68
CA THR A 37 -19.02 8.39 8.19
C THR A 37 -20.07 7.77 7.28
N THR A 38 -20.30 8.32 6.07
CA THR A 38 -21.27 7.75 5.12
C THR A 38 -20.71 6.46 4.50
N GLU A 39 -21.54 5.47 4.25
CA GLU A 39 -21.10 4.17 3.68
C GLU A 39 -20.29 4.36 2.40
N ASN A 40 -20.77 5.18 1.46
CA ASN A 40 -20.03 5.47 0.23
C ASN A 40 -18.67 6.15 0.47
N ALA A 41 -18.56 7.02 1.47
CA ALA A 41 -17.27 7.64 1.80
C ALA A 41 -16.29 6.62 2.40
N VAL A 42 -16.79 5.67 3.21
CA VAL A 42 -15.98 4.58 3.75
C VAL A 42 -15.48 3.66 2.63
N TYR A 43 -16.35 3.27 1.70
CA TYR A 43 -15.95 2.48 0.53
C TYR A 43 -14.93 3.22 -0.33
N GLY A 44 -15.15 4.51 -0.61
CA GLY A 44 -14.20 5.34 -1.37
C GLY A 44 -12.82 5.45 -0.70
N GLN A 45 -12.78 5.66 0.61
CA GLN A 45 -11.53 5.68 1.39
C GLN A 45 -10.81 4.32 1.31
N LEU A 46 -11.57 3.23 1.36
CA LEU A 46 -11.03 1.87 1.28
C LEU A 46 -10.36 1.60 -0.07
N PHE A 47 -11.08 1.88 -1.15
CA PHE A 47 -10.57 1.72 -2.51
C PHE A 47 -9.36 2.62 -2.75
N SER A 48 -9.42 3.88 -2.28
CA SER A 48 -8.29 4.80 -2.38
C SER A 48 -7.05 4.28 -1.62
N ALA A 49 -7.22 3.80 -0.38
CA ALA A 49 -6.12 3.23 0.40
C ALA A 49 -5.51 1.99 -0.26
N LEU A 50 -6.35 1.12 -0.84
CA LEU A 50 -5.92 -0.06 -1.59
C LEU A 50 -5.14 0.33 -2.86
N ILE A 51 -5.64 1.28 -3.64
CA ILE A 51 -4.97 1.78 -4.84
C ILE A 51 -3.60 2.37 -4.47
N VAL A 52 -3.55 3.23 -3.45
CA VAL A 52 -2.30 3.83 -2.96
C VAL A 52 -1.33 2.76 -2.49
N TYR A 53 -1.80 1.76 -1.76
CA TYR A 53 -0.96 0.64 -1.32
C TYR A 53 -0.37 -0.15 -2.49
N VAL A 54 -1.20 -0.54 -3.47
CA VAL A 54 -0.76 -1.31 -4.64
C VAL A 54 0.24 -0.51 -5.47
N LEU A 55 -0.01 0.79 -5.68
CA LEU A 55 0.92 1.67 -6.38
C LEU A 55 2.26 1.78 -5.64
N LEU A 56 2.24 2.07 -4.33
CA LEU A 56 3.45 2.17 -3.52
C LEU A 56 4.25 0.86 -3.50
N LYS A 57 3.55 -0.27 -3.38
CA LYS A 57 4.17 -1.60 -3.37
C LYS A 57 4.81 -1.94 -4.72
N THR A 58 4.10 -1.68 -5.81
CA THR A 58 4.60 -1.89 -7.17
C THR A 58 5.83 -1.00 -7.45
N MET A 59 5.79 0.27 -7.04
CA MET A 59 6.94 1.17 -7.16
C MET A 59 8.13 0.68 -6.33
N TYR A 60 7.90 0.29 -5.08
CA TYR A 60 8.93 -0.25 -4.21
C TYR A 60 9.57 -1.50 -4.80
N ASP A 61 8.78 -2.45 -5.31
CA ASP A 61 9.31 -3.70 -5.89
C ASP A 61 10.17 -3.41 -7.12
N ARG A 62 9.78 -2.46 -7.98
CA ARG A 62 10.58 -2.04 -9.14
C ARG A 62 11.90 -1.38 -8.75
N VAL A 63 11.89 -0.53 -7.72
CA VAL A 63 13.10 0.18 -7.26
C VAL A 63 14.03 -0.75 -6.48
N SER A 64 13.47 -1.59 -5.62
CA SER A 64 14.22 -2.50 -4.75
C SER A 64 15.07 -3.51 -5.54
N LEU A 65 14.71 -3.81 -6.79
CA LEU A 65 15.50 -4.65 -7.69
C LEU A 65 16.77 -3.97 -8.21
N ARG A 66 16.80 -2.63 -8.24
CA ARG A 66 17.92 -1.83 -8.74
C ARG A 66 18.81 -1.28 -7.64
N VAL A 67 18.35 -1.34 -6.39
CA VAL A 67 19.10 -0.85 -5.24
C VAL A 67 20.07 -1.92 -4.76
N PRO A 68 21.35 -1.58 -4.57
CA PRO A 68 22.32 -2.53 -4.04
C PRO A 68 21.99 -2.91 -2.59
N LYS A 69 22.26 -4.16 -2.20
CA LYS A 69 21.82 -4.76 -0.92
C LYS A 69 22.19 -3.95 0.33
N HIS A 70 23.28 -3.19 0.29
CA HIS A 70 23.74 -2.38 1.43
C HIS A 70 22.86 -1.13 1.67
N GLU A 71 22.10 -0.69 0.67
CA GLU A 71 21.16 0.44 0.77
C GLU A 71 19.70 -0.01 0.82
N ALA A 72 19.42 -1.32 0.76
CA ALA A 72 18.06 -1.83 0.71
C ALA A 72 17.25 -1.40 1.94
N LEU A 73 16.15 -0.68 1.69
CA LEU A 73 15.18 -0.28 2.71
C LEU A 73 14.05 -1.28 2.76
N GLU A 74 13.51 -1.56 3.95
CA GLU A 74 12.23 -2.26 4.06
C GLU A 74 11.09 -1.43 3.46
N PHE A 75 10.07 -2.10 2.89
CA PHE A 75 8.91 -1.44 2.28
C PHE A 75 8.27 -0.38 3.18
N VAL A 76 8.06 -0.68 4.46
CA VAL A 76 7.42 0.24 5.42
C VAL A 76 8.29 1.48 5.65
N ARG A 77 9.62 1.31 5.73
CA ARG A 77 10.58 2.42 5.84
C ARG A 77 10.60 3.27 4.59
N PHE A 78 10.64 2.64 3.41
CA PHE A 78 10.57 3.34 2.13
C PHE A 78 9.29 4.16 2.00
N ALA A 79 8.12 3.55 2.23
CA ALA A 79 6.83 4.21 2.16
C ALA A 79 6.75 5.39 3.13
N ARG A 80 7.20 5.22 4.38
CA ARG A 80 7.26 6.30 5.37
C ARG A 80 8.19 7.44 4.93
N LEU A 81 9.39 7.14 4.46
CA LEU A 81 10.36 8.16 4.04
C LEU A 81 9.90 8.91 2.78
N LEU A 82 9.22 8.23 1.86
CA LEU A 82 8.60 8.82 0.69
C LEU A 82 7.47 9.77 1.09
N LEU A 83 6.54 9.33 1.95
CA LEU A 83 5.42 10.13 2.44
C LEU A 83 5.88 11.35 3.24
N LEU A 84 6.97 11.22 4.01
CA LEU A 84 7.58 12.34 4.75
C LEU A 84 8.48 13.23 3.88
N ASN A 85 8.64 12.92 2.59
CA ASN A 85 9.56 13.60 1.67
C ASN A 85 11.01 13.68 2.20
N LYS A 86 11.43 12.67 2.98
CA LYS A 86 12.77 12.54 3.58
C LYS A 86 13.61 11.44 2.92
N LEU A 87 13.16 10.93 1.76
CA LEU A 87 13.85 9.88 1.03
C LEU A 87 15.18 10.40 0.45
N ALA A 88 16.24 9.61 0.54
CA ALA A 88 17.57 9.98 0.04
C ALA A 88 17.57 10.28 -1.47
N ALA A 89 18.45 11.19 -1.91
CA ALA A 89 18.47 11.69 -3.29
C ALA A 89 18.68 10.57 -4.32
N HIS A 90 19.51 9.57 -4.03
CA HIS A 90 19.74 8.41 -4.90
C HIS A 90 18.44 7.64 -5.20
N TRP A 91 17.62 7.40 -4.18
CA TRP A 91 16.32 6.75 -4.32
C TRP A 91 15.34 7.59 -5.15
N ARG A 92 15.35 8.91 -4.99
CA ARG A 92 14.53 9.83 -5.80
C ARG A 92 14.95 9.78 -7.26
N TYR A 93 16.24 9.77 -7.55
CA TYR A 93 16.76 9.62 -8.91
C TYR A 93 16.33 8.28 -9.54
N LEU A 94 16.42 7.16 -8.82
CA LEU A 94 15.93 5.87 -9.29
C LEU A 94 14.43 5.87 -9.59
N LEU A 95 13.63 6.56 -8.77
CA LEU A 95 12.20 6.76 -9.02
C LEU A 95 11.94 7.57 -10.30
N TYR A 96 12.66 8.67 -10.53
CA TYR A 96 12.52 9.47 -11.74
C TYR A 96 12.92 8.70 -13.01
N THR A 97 14.01 7.93 -12.96
CA THR A 97 14.47 7.13 -14.10
C THR A 97 13.55 5.96 -14.44
N LEU A 98 12.85 5.40 -13.45
CA LEU A 98 11.82 4.37 -13.68
C LEU A 98 10.61 4.96 -14.40
N ASN A 99 10.10 6.11 -13.93
CA ASN A 99 8.91 6.74 -14.51
C ASN A 99 9.13 7.15 -15.98
N MET A 100 10.33 7.62 -16.33
CA MET A 100 10.69 7.93 -17.73
C MET A 100 10.86 6.67 -18.59
N LYS A 101 11.33 5.54 -18.07
CA LYS A 101 11.46 4.33 -18.90
C LYS A 101 10.11 3.71 -19.27
N ASP A 102 9.10 3.83 -18.40
CA ASP A 102 7.77 3.28 -18.67
C ASP A 102 6.91 4.16 -19.62
N ILE A 103 7.20 5.47 -19.72
CA ILE A 103 6.44 6.42 -20.59
C ILE A 103 6.97 6.44 -22.03
N PHE A 104 8.27 6.23 -22.24
CA PHE A 104 8.92 6.37 -23.55
C PHE A 104 9.09 5.04 -24.31
N HIS A 105 8.56 3.93 -23.79
CA HIS A 105 8.65 2.60 -24.39
C HIS A 105 7.29 1.94 -24.69
N SER A 106 6.19 2.71 -24.70
CA SER A 106 4.89 2.27 -25.24
C SER A 106 4.63 2.86 -26.63
#